data_AF-A0A7S3FE76-F1
#
_entry.id   AF-A0A7S3FE76-F1
#
_cell.length_a   1.000
_cell.length_b   1.000
_cell.length_c   1.000
_cell.angle_alpha   90.00
_cell.angle_beta   90.00
_cell.angle_gamma   90.00
#
_symmetry.space_group_name_H-M   'P 1'
#
loop_
_entity.id
_entity.type
_entity.pdbx_description
1 polymer ?
#
loop_
_entity_poly.entity_id
_entity_poly.type
_entity_poly.pdbx_seq_one_letter_code
_entity_poly.pdbx_strand_id
1 'polypeptide(L)'
;ALPEWPAAPARVFATAEQCAALRADVVLLDGTWLATLAFSATERAALRADGIAAREAAAEGRKAPRSCRPTLARQFFDDYLARVVAHARPIAAFAVFDSGHGKTATLRYSSSGGAYNARRDERREDPTAGIRAAAAEARAREGAPDRPLRPRGALAPARWARDAGWDAAVAHPLYEGDDLAATLCALLSREGLAGAPRRILVAGADEDYASLLQFPRVAWLRTHEFATRARPQQWELVTSESFLAEWGLPPEYYADYLGVLGKADDGVPGMKGVGARQARALVRQFGPLEAFFEAADRGELRGFPRRTQQSVEDASQRRAALRARALLSLRSEADVLPDALARVTEDWRSRDRPRRAAELGVSSRLHADVSAALAGMGIEHENECVTESGLVADIGVLTHSHKLAIEVQGPTHFEPDRRLNGMTKKKLHALRRDGWHTLSLPYFEWNELETKQQKAAYLKRALKEDVYFAGRKTQPNLAKQKRRRETAAA
;
A
#
# COMPACT_ATOMS: atom_id res chain seq x y z
N ALA A 1 16.05 7.84 -22.46
CA ALA A 1 14.97 7.08 -21.80
C ALA A 1 15.38 6.80 -20.37
N LEU A 2 14.47 6.91 -19.39
CA LEU A 2 14.77 6.51 -18.01
C LEU A 2 15.11 5.00 -18.01
N PRO A 3 16.04 4.52 -17.17
CA PRO A 3 16.39 3.11 -17.12
C PRO A 3 15.15 2.26 -16.82
N GLU A 4 14.90 1.24 -17.63
CA GLU A 4 13.84 0.27 -17.40
C GLU A 4 14.09 -0.52 -16.09
N TRP A 5 13.03 -0.63 -15.30
CA TRP A 5 12.97 -1.41 -14.08
C TRP A 5 13.23 -2.90 -14.40
N PRO A 6 13.90 -3.69 -13.53
CA PRO A 6 13.85 -5.14 -13.65
C PRO A 6 12.37 -5.57 -13.68
N ALA A 7 11.94 -6.29 -14.73
CA ALA A 7 10.55 -6.66 -15.00
C ALA A 7 9.70 -6.83 -13.73
N ALA A 8 8.46 -6.30 -13.77
CA ALA A 8 7.49 -6.40 -12.69
C ALA A 8 7.57 -7.79 -12.02
N PRO A 9 7.52 -7.87 -10.68
CA PRO A 9 7.59 -9.14 -9.97
C PRO A 9 6.60 -10.12 -10.60
N ALA A 10 7.06 -11.35 -10.87
CA ALA A 10 6.18 -12.41 -11.31
C ALA A 10 4.97 -12.47 -10.35
N ARG A 11 3.77 -12.34 -10.93
CA ARG A 11 2.44 -12.51 -10.31
C ARG A 11 2.50 -12.76 -8.80
N VAL A 12 2.49 -11.68 -8.02
CA VAL A 12 2.48 -11.76 -6.55
C VAL A 12 1.21 -12.47 -6.06
N PHE A 13 0.12 -12.33 -6.81
CA PHE A 13 -1.10 -13.11 -6.67
C PHE A 13 -1.45 -13.67 -8.05
N ALA A 14 -1.48 -14.98 -8.18
CA ALA A 14 -1.63 -15.69 -9.45
C ALA A 14 -3.06 -16.18 -9.69
N THR A 15 -3.92 -16.17 -8.66
CA THR A 15 -5.31 -16.65 -8.75
C THR A 15 -6.33 -15.55 -8.45
N ALA A 16 -7.52 -15.67 -9.05
CA ALA A 16 -8.66 -14.77 -8.76
C ALA A 16 -9.06 -14.80 -7.27
N GLU A 17 -8.89 -15.96 -6.62
CA GLU A 17 -9.13 -16.15 -5.19
C GLU A 17 -8.15 -15.34 -4.33
N GLN A 18 -6.86 -15.33 -4.68
CA GLN A 18 -5.85 -14.52 -4.01
C GLN A 18 -6.11 -13.02 -4.19
N CYS A 19 -6.53 -12.58 -5.38
CA CYS A 19 -6.95 -11.19 -5.59
C CYS A 19 -8.23 -10.85 -4.81
N ALA A 20 -9.21 -11.76 -4.74
CA ALA A 20 -10.43 -11.57 -3.97
C ALA A 20 -10.14 -11.47 -2.46
N ALA A 21 -9.16 -12.22 -1.96
CA ALA A 21 -8.72 -12.17 -0.56
C ALA A 21 -8.13 -10.81 -0.17
N LEU A 22 -7.67 -10.00 -1.12
CA LEU A 22 -7.16 -8.65 -0.84
C LEU A 22 -8.24 -7.60 -0.73
N ARG A 23 -9.50 -7.90 -1.10
CA ARG A 23 -10.60 -6.94 -1.03
C ARG A 23 -10.76 -6.41 0.39
N ALA A 24 -10.72 -5.09 0.52
CA ALA A 24 -10.85 -4.42 1.80
C ALA A 24 -11.77 -3.20 1.64
N ASP A 25 -12.52 -2.84 2.67
CA ASP A 25 -13.28 -1.60 2.64
C ASP A 25 -12.38 -0.40 2.93
N VAL A 26 -11.38 -0.60 3.78
CA VAL A 26 -10.39 0.42 4.16
C VAL A 26 -8.99 -0.09 3.93
N VAL A 27 -8.13 0.72 3.32
CA VAL A 27 -6.69 0.49 3.22
C VAL A 27 -5.96 1.54 4.04
N LEU A 28 -5.07 1.12 4.93
CA LEU A 28 -4.11 1.96 5.65
C LEU A 28 -2.73 1.68 5.09
N LEU A 29 -2.00 2.70 4.67
CA LEU A 29 -0.65 2.57 4.13
C LEU A 29 0.35 3.24 5.06
N ASP A 30 1.44 2.54 5.34
CA ASP A 30 2.65 3.15 5.85
C ASP A 30 3.34 4.02 4.78
N GLY A 31 3.03 5.30 4.80
CA GLY A 31 3.56 6.28 3.87
C GLY A 31 5.03 6.62 4.11
N THR A 32 5.50 6.53 5.36
CA THR A 32 6.91 6.76 5.71
C THR A 32 7.78 5.66 5.11
N TRP A 33 7.39 4.41 5.36
CA TRP A 33 8.08 3.24 4.84
C TRP A 33 8.08 3.23 3.30
N LEU A 34 6.92 3.45 2.66
CA LEU A 34 6.85 3.41 1.19
C LEU A 34 7.72 4.50 0.55
N ALA A 35 7.76 5.70 1.15
CA ALA A 35 8.64 6.76 0.67
C ALA A 35 10.11 6.33 0.76
N THR A 36 10.54 5.79 1.90
CA THR A 36 11.91 5.28 2.11
C THR A 36 12.25 4.19 1.11
N LEU A 37 11.35 3.24 0.90
CA LEU A 37 11.49 2.18 -0.08
C LEU A 37 11.68 2.75 -1.50
N ALA A 38 10.83 3.70 -1.89
CA ALA A 38 10.90 4.32 -3.22
C ALA A 38 12.27 4.99 -3.48
N PHE A 39 12.84 5.65 -2.48
CA PHE A 39 14.15 6.29 -2.60
C PHE A 39 15.30 5.30 -2.68
N SER A 40 15.25 4.23 -1.88
CA SER A 40 16.26 3.19 -1.88
C SER A 40 16.22 2.36 -3.17
N ALA A 41 15.02 2.03 -3.63
CA ALA A 41 14.81 1.26 -4.86
C ALA A 41 15.30 1.98 -6.12
N THR A 42 15.19 3.31 -6.15
CA THR A 42 15.50 4.12 -7.34
C THR A 42 16.91 4.69 -7.35
N GLU A 43 17.68 4.53 -6.27
CA GLU A 43 19.00 5.15 -6.11
C GLU A 43 19.99 4.73 -7.20
N ARG A 44 20.15 3.42 -7.44
CA ARG A 44 21.08 2.92 -8.47
C ARG A 44 20.69 3.35 -9.88
N ALA A 45 19.38 3.36 -10.17
CA ALA A 45 18.86 3.80 -11.47
C ALA A 45 19.11 5.30 -11.68
N ALA A 46 18.88 6.11 -10.64
CA ALA A 46 19.13 7.54 -10.65
C ALA A 46 20.62 7.85 -10.82
N LEU A 47 21.52 7.19 -10.07
CA LEU A 47 22.96 7.39 -10.19
C LEU A 47 23.49 7.12 -11.61
N ARG A 48 22.97 6.07 -12.26
CA ARG A 48 23.32 5.76 -13.65
C ARG A 48 22.81 6.84 -14.61
N ALA A 49 21.54 7.21 -14.50
CA ALA A 49 20.92 8.20 -15.37
C ALA A 49 21.55 9.60 -15.21
N ASP A 50 21.78 10.02 -13.96
CA ASP A 50 22.43 11.28 -13.63
C ASP A 50 23.89 11.31 -14.16
N GLY A 51 24.60 10.18 -14.07
CA GLY A 51 25.95 10.04 -14.62
C GLY A 51 26.01 10.14 -16.15
N ILE A 52 25.04 9.56 -16.86
CA ILE A 52 24.91 9.70 -18.33
C ILE A 52 24.61 11.16 -18.68
N ALA A 53 23.61 11.76 -18.04
CA ALA A 53 23.18 13.13 -18.32
C ALA A 53 24.28 14.17 -18.02
N ALA A 54 25.11 13.93 -16.99
CA ALA A 54 26.25 14.78 -16.68
C ALA A 54 27.34 14.71 -17.75
N ARG A 55 27.61 13.53 -18.33
CA ARG A 55 28.59 13.35 -19.42
C ARG A 55 28.14 14.02 -20.71
N GLU A 56 26.86 13.88 -21.06
CA GLU A 56 26.25 14.55 -22.23
C GLU A 56 26.31 16.07 -22.08
N ALA A 57 25.91 16.61 -20.92
CA ALA A 57 25.98 18.04 -20.66
C ALA A 57 27.42 18.58 -20.75
N ALA A 58 28.40 17.85 -20.22
CA ALA A 58 29.81 18.21 -20.30
C ALA A 58 30.34 18.24 -21.75
N ALA A 59 29.95 17.25 -22.57
CA ALA A 59 30.32 17.19 -23.99
C ALA A 59 29.77 18.39 -24.80
N GLU A 60 28.66 18.97 -24.37
CA GLU A 60 28.02 20.12 -24.99
C GLU A 60 28.36 21.47 -24.31
N GLY A 61 29.27 21.49 -23.34
CA GLY A 61 29.61 22.70 -22.58
C GLY A 61 28.46 23.26 -21.72
N ARG A 62 27.43 22.44 -21.44
CA ARG A 62 26.27 22.80 -20.62
C ARG A 62 26.47 22.38 -19.16
N LYS A 63 25.74 23.05 -18.25
CA LYS A 63 25.68 22.62 -16.84
C LYS A 63 24.93 21.29 -16.72
N ALA A 64 25.39 20.42 -15.83
CA ALA A 64 24.72 19.16 -15.54
C ALA A 64 23.26 19.41 -15.07
N PRO A 65 22.30 18.62 -15.54
CA PRO A 65 20.90 18.75 -15.17
C PRO A 65 20.66 18.36 -13.70
N ARG A 66 19.47 18.69 -13.18
CA ARG A 66 19.04 18.27 -11.84
C ARG A 66 18.86 16.76 -11.80
N SER A 67 19.16 16.15 -10.64
CA SER A 67 19.00 14.72 -10.42
C SER A 67 17.57 14.24 -10.73
N CYS A 68 17.46 13.12 -11.42
CA CYS A 68 16.19 12.46 -11.72
C CYS A 68 15.64 11.61 -10.56
N ARG A 69 16.41 11.43 -9.48
CA ARG A 69 16.05 10.59 -8.31
C ARG A 69 14.67 10.90 -7.73
N PRO A 70 14.27 12.17 -7.49
CA PRO A 70 12.95 12.48 -6.94
C PRO A 70 11.80 12.04 -7.86
N THR A 71 11.98 12.16 -9.17
CA THR A 71 10.98 11.77 -10.18
C THR A 71 10.80 10.26 -10.22
N LEU A 72 11.90 9.51 -10.21
CA LEU A 72 11.88 8.06 -10.17
C LEU A 72 11.24 7.54 -8.87
N ALA A 73 11.61 8.12 -7.71
CA ALA A 73 11.01 7.77 -6.43
C ALA A 73 9.49 8.05 -6.42
N ARG A 74 9.06 9.18 -6.99
CA ARG A 74 7.64 9.50 -7.12
C ARG A 74 6.89 8.48 -7.99
N GLN A 75 7.46 8.10 -9.13
CA GLN A 75 6.87 7.08 -10.01
C GLN A 75 6.71 5.75 -9.26
N PHE A 76 7.77 5.27 -8.61
CA PHE A 76 7.70 4.04 -7.79
C PHE A 76 6.61 4.12 -6.73
N PHE A 77 6.54 5.25 -6.01
CA PHE A 77 5.51 5.48 -5.00
C PHE A 77 4.12 5.37 -5.62
N ASP A 78 3.84 6.12 -6.70
CA ASP A 78 2.54 6.09 -7.37
C ASP A 78 2.15 4.71 -7.89
N ASP A 79 3.12 3.96 -8.41
CA ASP A 79 2.94 2.64 -8.96
C ASP A 79 2.58 1.60 -7.91
N TYR A 80 3.24 1.66 -6.75
CA TYR A 80 2.92 0.80 -5.63
C TYR A 80 1.50 1.06 -5.14
N LEU A 81 1.15 2.33 -4.95
CA LEU A 81 -0.20 2.73 -4.53
C LEU A 81 -1.28 2.24 -5.51
N ALA A 82 -1.04 2.40 -6.81
CA ALA A 82 -1.99 1.98 -7.83
C ALA A 82 -2.24 0.47 -7.79
N ARG A 83 -1.20 -0.33 -7.53
CA ARG A 83 -1.34 -1.79 -7.39
C ARG A 83 -2.15 -2.14 -6.14
N VAL A 84 -1.82 -1.57 -4.98
CA VAL A 84 -2.55 -1.85 -3.73
C VAL A 84 -4.03 -1.54 -3.91
N VAL A 85 -4.36 -0.39 -4.49
CA VAL A 85 -5.75 0.01 -4.77
C VAL A 85 -6.41 -0.95 -5.76
N ALA A 86 -5.75 -1.28 -6.87
CA ALA A 86 -6.34 -2.12 -7.90
C ALA A 86 -6.71 -3.52 -7.38
N HIS A 87 -5.88 -4.07 -6.49
CA HIS A 87 -6.12 -5.35 -5.85
C HIS A 87 -7.14 -5.27 -4.71
N ALA A 88 -6.97 -4.31 -3.79
CA ALA A 88 -7.81 -4.22 -2.60
C ALA A 88 -9.19 -3.61 -2.86
N ARG A 89 -9.33 -2.85 -3.97
CA ARG A 89 -10.54 -2.09 -4.35
C ARG A 89 -11.19 -1.37 -3.15
N PRO A 90 -10.43 -0.55 -2.40
CA PRO A 90 -10.92 0.06 -1.18
C PRO A 90 -12.07 1.04 -1.43
N ILE A 91 -12.99 1.11 -0.47
CA ILE A 91 -13.96 2.21 -0.39
C ILE A 91 -13.25 3.49 0.05
N ALA A 92 -12.29 3.36 0.98
CA ALA A 92 -11.44 4.45 1.45
C ALA A 92 -9.96 4.01 1.64
N ALA A 93 -9.03 4.89 1.32
CA ALA A 93 -7.59 4.65 1.43
C ALA A 93 -6.88 5.81 2.16
N PHE A 94 -6.14 5.48 3.21
CA PHE A 94 -5.45 6.43 4.09
C PHE A 94 -3.95 6.14 4.19
N ALA A 95 -3.12 7.16 4.08
CA ALA A 95 -1.68 7.03 4.29
C ALA A 95 -1.28 7.67 5.63
N VAL A 96 -0.56 6.94 6.46
CA VAL A 96 -0.01 7.41 7.74
C VAL A 96 1.48 7.74 7.61
N PHE A 97 1.96 8.73 8.36
CA PHE A 97 3.35 9.20 8.30
C PHE A 97 3.84 9.61 9.70
N ASP A 98 5.14 9.49 9.95
CA ASP A 98 5.75 9.84 11.23
C ASP A 98 5.82 11.37 11.46
N SER A 99 5.83 11.78 12.72
CA SER A 99 6.12 13.16 13.13
C SER A 99 7.43 13.70 12.51
N GLY A 100 7.41 14.93 11.97
CA GLY A 100 8.52 15.49 11.17
C GLY A 100 8.31 15.40 9.65
N HIS A 101 7.38 14.57 9.20
CA HIS A 101 6.91 14.52 7.80
C HIS A 101 5.72 15.45 7.52
N GLY A 102 5.13 16.03 8.58
CA GLY A 102 3.93 16.86 8.49
C GLY A 102 4.12 18.21 9.15
N LYS A 103 4.40 19.25 8.35
CA LYS A 103 3.85 20.62 8.53
C LYS A 103 3.67 21.33 7.19
N THR A 104 4.58 21.13 6.24
CA THR A 104 4.52 21.56 4.83
C THR A 104 5.53 20.71 4.08
N ALA A 105 5.13 19.48 3.71
CA ALA A 105 6.02 18.35 3.47
C ALA A 105 7.25 18.67 2.58
N THR A 106 8.36 18.96 3.25
CA THR A 106 9.71 19.10 2.70
C THR A 106 10.55 18.13 3.52
N LEU A 107 10.54 16.85 3.14
CA LEU A 107 11.43 15.80 3.62
C LEU A 107 12.86 16.37 3.66
N ARG A 108 13.43 16.43 4.85
CA ARG A 108 14.88 16.35 5.01
C ARG A 108 15.16 14.98 5.58
N TYR A 109 15.59 14.10 4.68
CA TYR A 109 16.14 12.78 5.00
C TYR A 109 17.32 12.93 5.95
N SER A 110 17.35 12.17 7.04
CA SER A 110 18.58 11.85 7.76
C SER A 110 18.74 10.35 7.82
N SER A 111 19.61 9.80 6.96
CA SER A 111 20.25 8.50 7.19
C SER A 111 21.22 8.63 8.35
N SER A 112 20.79 8.27 9.56
CA SER A 112 21.66 7.82 10.64
C SER A 112 20.82 7.12 11.72
N GLY A 113 20.80 5.79 11.66
CA GLY A 113 20.16 4.90 12.63
C GLY A 113 20.86 4.86 14.00
N GLY A 114 21.04 6.01 14.64
CA GLY A 114 21.64 6.10 15.97
C GLY A 114 20.91 7.02 16.95
N ALA A 115 20.04 7.92 16.48
CA ALA A 115 19.35 8.91 17.31
C ALA A 115 17.81 8.87 17.22
N TYR A 116 17.26 7.93 16.44
CA TYR A 116 15.81 7.75 16.23
C TYR A 116 15.14 7.13 17.47
N ASN A 117 15.79 6.15 18.10
CA ASN A 117 15.23 5.38 19.22
C ASN A 117 15.30 6.09 20.58
N ALA A 118 16.28 6.98 20.79
CA ALA A 118 16.41 7.75 22.05
C ALA A 118 15.24 8.72 22.30
N ARG A 119 14.48 9.08 21.24
CA ARG A 119 13.36 10.03 21.29
C ARG A 119 12.00 9.35 21.54
N ARG A 120 11.91 8.02 21.39
CA ARG A 120 10.74 7.20 21.78
C ARG A 120 10.56 7.29 23.30
N ASP A 121 11.66 7.24 24.05
CA ASP A 121 11.69 7.35 25.51
C ASP A 121 11.28 8.75 25.99
N GLU A 122 11.87 9.83 25.45
CA GLU A 122 11.58 11.21 25.88
C GLU A 122 10.12 11.63 25.61
N ARG A 123 9.52 11.25 24.47
CA ARG A 123 8.11 11.54 24.15
C ARG A 123 7.13 10.77 25.04
N ARG A 124 7.55 9.63 25.59
CA ARG A 124 6.74 8.78 26.46
C ARG A 124 6.77 9.25 27.93
N GLU A 125 7.87 9.84 28.37
CA GLU A 125 8.07 10.28 29.75
C GLU A 125 7.63 11.75 30.00
N ASP A 126 7.77 12.69 29.05
CA ASP A 126 7.21 14.06 29.14
C ASP A 126 6.71 14.59 27.77
N PRO A 127 5.40 14.50 27.49
CA PRO A 127 4.80 14.99 26.24
C PRO A 127 5.04 16.48 25.99
N THR A 128 5.13 17.30 27.04
CA THR A 128 5.25 18.77 26.92
C THR A 128 6.69 19.19 26.65
N ALA A 129 7.67 18.46 27.18
CA ALA A 129 9.07 18.61 26.80
C ALA A 129 9.30 18.15 25.35
N GLY A 130 8.68 17.04 24.92
CA GLY A 130 8.74 16.58 23.53
C GLY A 130 8.22 17.61 22.52
N ILE A 131 7.09 18.28 22.82
CA ILE A 131 6.53 19.36 21.98
C ILE A 131 7.48 20.56 21.92
N ARG A 132 8.03 20.97 23.07
CA ARG A 132 8.95 22.12 23.17
C ARG A 132 10.28 21.84 22.48
N ALA A 133 10.83 20.64 22.60
CA ALA A 133 12.05 20.21 21.92
C ALA A 133 11.86 20.16 20.39
N ALA A 134 10.76 19.57 19.90
CA ALA A 134 10.45 19.55 18.48
C ALA A 134 10.24 20.96 17.89
N ALA A 135 9.61 21.87 18.64
CA ALA A 135 9.43 23.26 18.24
C ALA A 135 10.74 24.09 18.28
N ALA A 136 11.61 23.84 19.28
CA ALA A 136 12.90 24.51 19.42
C ALA A 136 13.92 24.05 18.36
N GLU A 137 13.93 22.77 18.01
CA GLU A 137 14.81 22.21 16.97
C GLU A 137 14.41 22.71 15.56
N ALA A 138 13.11 22.93 15.32
CA ALA A 138 12.61 23.57 14.11
C ALA A 138 13.11 25.03 13.98
N ARG A 139 13.20 25.76 15.11
CA ARG A 139 13.68 27.15 15.17
C ARG A 139 15.21 27.26 15.10
N ALA A 140 15.95 26.39 15.80
CA ALA A 140 17.41 26.42 15.84
C ALA A 140 18.07 26.12 14.48
N ARG A 141 17.37 25.37 13.61
CA ARG A 141 17.87 25.00 12.26
C ARG A 141 17.65 26.06 11.18
N GLU A 142 16.95 27.15 11.50
CA GLU A 142 16.85 28.32 10.60
C GLU A 142 18.14 29.16 10.61
N GLY A 143 19.00 29.01 11.62
CA GLY A 143 20.16 29.90 11.85
C GLY A 143 21.58 29.34 11.64
N ALA A 144 21.79 28.06 11.31
CA ALA A 144 23.15 27.47 11.28
C ALA A 144 23.75 27.31 9.85
N PRO A 145 25.02 27.73 9.62
CA PRO A 145 25.70 27.52 8.35
C PRO A 145 26.49 26.19 8.30
N ASP A 146 26.26 25.50 7.16
CA ASP A 146 27.05 24.48 6.45
C ASP A 146 26.92 22.94 6.66
N ARG A 147 26.56 22.33 5.51
CA ARG A 147 26.69 20.98 4.91
C ARG A 147 26.44 19.70 5.72
N PRO A 148 25.22 19.17 5.56
CA PRO A 148 24.96 17.90 4.87
C PRO A 148 24.26 18.17 3.53
N LEU A 149 24.41 17.26 2.55
CA LEU A 149 23.79 17.30 1.22
C LEU A 149 22.31 17.71 1.32
N ARG A 150 21.99 18.99 1.11
CA ARG A 150 20.62 19.46 0.95
C ARG A 150 20.15 19.03 -0.44
N PRO A 151 19.15 18.14 -0.58
CA PRO A 151 18.45 18.04 -1.84
C PRO A 151 17.70 19.38 -1.98
N ARG A 152 18.12 20.21 -2.94
CA ARG A 152 17.30 21.34 -3.40
C ARG A 152 16.09 20.77 -4.14
N GLY A 153 15.05 20.42 -3.39
CA GLY A 153 13.76 19.93 -3.86
C GLY A 153 12.97 19.36 -2.70
N ALA A 154 11.99 20.13 -2.21
CA ALA A 154 11.09 19.72 -1.13
C ALA A 154 10.36 18.43 -1.50
N LEU A 155 10.71 17.34 -0.85
CA LEU A 155 10.10 16.04 -1.08
C LEU A 155 8.85 15.93 -0.19
N ALA A 156 7.68 15.61 -0.76
CA ALA A 156 6.39 15.82 -0.12
C ALA A 156 5.49 14.56 -0.13
N PRO A 157 5.81 13.46 0.57
CA PRO A 157 5.11 12.18 0.42
C PRO A 157 3.62 12.23 0.79
N ALA A 158 3.28 13.01 1.82
CA ALA A 158 1.88 13.29 2.15
C ALA A 158 1.15 14.08 1.05
N ARG A 159 1.85 14.96 0.33
CA ARG A 159 1.33 15.60 -0.90
C ARG A 159 1.25 14.57 -2.02
N TRP A 160 2.18 13.62 -2.10
CA TRP A 160 2.15 12.58 -3.11
C TRP A 160 0.96 11.64 -2.96
N ALA A 161 0.64 11.24 -1.73
CA ALA A 161 -0.59 10.51 -1.40
C ALA A 161 -1.86 11.32 -1.75
N ARG A 162 -1.88 12.64 -1.48
CA ARG A 162 -3.02 13.48 -1.87
C ARG A 162 -3.15 13.65 -3.39
N ASP A 163 -2.05 13.94 -4.07
CA ASP A 163 -1.98 13.93 -5.54
C ASP A 163 -2.36 12.55 -6.10
N ALA A 164 -2.16 11.50 -5.30
CA ALA A 164 -2.55 10.14 -5.58
C ALA A 164 -4.04 9.85 -5.42
N GLY A 165 -4.84 10.83 -5.01
CA GLY A 165 -6.25 10.61 -4.74
C GLY A 165 -6.52 9.70 -3.55
N TRP A 166 -5.57 9.59 -2.60
CA TRP A 166 -5.84 8.96 -1.32
C TRP A 166 -6.70 9.89 -0.48
N ASP A 167 -7.68 9.33 0.22
CA ASP A 167 -8.73 10.06 0.91
C ASP A 167 -8.15 10.93 2.04
N ALA A 168 -7.09 10.46 2.70
CA ALA A 168 -6.31 11.30 3.60
C ALA A 168 -4.84 10.88 3.69
N ALA A 169 -4.00 11.86 4.02
CA ALA A 169 -2.63 11.67 4.48
C ALA A 169 -2.53 12.23 5.90
N VAL A 170 -2.26 11.37 6.87
CA VAL A 170 -2.29 11.68 8.31
C VAL A 170 -0.87 11.63 8.85
N ALA A 171 -0.49 12.67 9.58
CA ALA A 171 0.75 12.72 10.35
C ALA A 171 0.46 13.44 11.65
N HIS A 172 1.09 13.02 12.75
CA HIS A 172 0.88 13.63 14.05
C HIS A 172 2.22 14.00 14.69
N PRO A 173 2.37 15.15 15.38
CA PRO A 173 3.66 15.55 15.97
C PRO A 173 4.13 14.68 17.15
N LEU A 174 3.23 13.92 17.78
CA LEU A 174 3.54 13.10 18.97
C LEU A 174 3.49 11.59 18.73
N TYR A 175 2.88 11.15 17.63
CA TYR A 175 2.68 9.74 17.34
C TYR A 175 3.38 9.38 16.03
N GLU A 176 3.90 8.17 15.95
CA GLU A 176 4.50 7.61 14.74
C GLU A 176 3.42 7.10 13.78
N GLY A 177 3.79 6.79 12.53
CA GLY A 177 2.82 6.36 11.52
C GLY A 177 2.10 5.06 11.92
N ASP A 178 2.82 4.15 12.54
CA ASP A 178 2.34 2.88 13.09
C ASP A 178 1.35 3.05 14.26
N ASP A 179 1.59 3.99 15.18
CA ASP A 179 0.63 4.39 16.23
C ASP A 179 -0.67 4.93 15.62
N LEU A 180 -0.56 5.73 14.55
CA LEU A 180 -1.73 6.24 13.83
C LEU A 180 -2.51 5.13 13.13
N ALA A 181 -1.80 4.16 12.53
CA ALA A 181 -2.43 2.97 11.96
C ALA A 181 -3.13 2.13 13.04
N ALA A 182 -2.50 1.94 14.20
CA ALA A 182 -3.07 1.23 15.34
C ALA A 182 -4.34 1.90 15.85
N THR A 183 -4.31 3.22 15.99
CA THR A 183 -5.48 4.00 16.41
C THR A 183 -6.63 3.89 15.40
N LEU A 184 -6.35 4.01 14.10
CA LEU A 184 -7.37 3.84 13.06
C LEU A 184 -7.95 2.42 13.04
N CYS A 185 -7.11 1.39 13.20
CA CYS A 185 -7.56 0.00 13.29
C CYS A 185 -8.49 -0.20 14.47
N ALA A 186 -8.08 0.22 15.67
CA ALA A 186 -8.89 0.10 16.88
C ALA A 186 -10.26 0.76 16.70
N LEU A 187 -10.30 1.99 16.18
CA LEU A 187 -11.52 2.76 15.99
C LEU A 187 -12.49 2.15 14.97
N LEU A 188 -11.98 1.73 13.81
CA LEU A 188 -12.78 1.09 12.76
C LEU A 188 -13.20 -0.35 13.13
N SER A 189 -12.54 -0.91 14.14
CA SER A 189 -12.82 -2.25 14.66
C SER A 189 -13.86 -2.27 15.79
N ARG A 190 -14.17 -1.11 16.40
CA ARG A 190 -15.11 -0.99 17.53
C ARG A 190 -16.45 -1.68 17.27
N GLU A 191 -16.90 -2.45 18.25
CA GLU A 191 -18.22 -3.05 18.24
C GLU A 191 -19.32 -1.99 18.22
N GLY A 192 -20.44 -2.29 17.55
CA GLY A 192 -21.57 -1.36 17.42
C GLY A 192 -21.33 -0.18 16.47
N LEU A 193 -20.15 -0.08 15.82
CA LEU A 193 -19.91 0.92 14.79
C LEU A 193 -20.85 0.68 13.61
N ALA A 194 -21.89 1.51 13.48
CA ALA A 194 -22.82 1.44 12.37
C ALA A 194 -22.09 1.56 11.03
N GLY A 195 -22.22 0.52 10.20
CA GLY A 195 -21.58 0.40 8.89
C GLY A 195 -20.22 -0.29 8.87
N ALA A 196 -19.65 -0.73 10.01
CA ALA A 196 -18.25 -1.14 10.17
C ALA A 196 -17.61 -1.83 8.95
N PRO A 197 -16.34 -1.51 8.60
CA PRO A 197 -15.69 -2.15 7.47
C PRO A 197 -15.57 -3.65 7.70
N ARG A 198 -15.88 -4.44 6.67
CA ARG A 198 -15.70 -5.89 6.59
C ARG A 198 -14.24 -6.30 6.68
N ARG A 199 -13.35 -5.46 6.13
CA ARG A 199 -11.89 -5.63 6.24
C ARG A 199 -11.17 -4.29 6.20
N ILE A 200 -10.15 -4.19 7.04
CA ILE A 200 -9.15 -3.12 7.07
C ILE A 200 -7.82 -3.76 6.66
N LEU A 201 -7.19 -3.25 5.61
CA LEU A 201 -5.91 -3.75 5.11
C LEU A 201 -4.80 -2.77 5.45
N VAL A 202 -3.85 -3.17 6.29
CA VAL A 202 -2.65 -2.37 6.61
C VAL A 202 -1.54 -2.79 5.66
N ALA A 203 -0.97 -1.88 4.88
CA ALA A 203 0.07 -2.16 3.91
C ALA A 203 1.40 -1.52 4.32
N GLY A 204 2.41 -2.36 4.53
CA GLY A 204 3.73 -1.95 4.99
C GLY A 204 4.66 -3.16 5.22
N ALA A 205 5.93 -2.91 5.52
CA ALA A 205 6.89 -3.98 5.85
C ALA A 205 7.14 -4.14 7.35
N ASP A 206 6.75 -3.17 8.17
CA ASP A 206 7.07 -3.19 9.60
C ASP A 206 6.42 -4.40 10.28
N GLU A 207 7.24 -5.20 10.95
CA GLU A 207 6.77 -6.37 11.70
C GLU A 207 5.91 -5.98 12.90
N ASP A 208 5.99 -4.73 13.37
CA ASP A 208 5.13 -4.23 14.44
C ASP A 208 3.64 -4.25 14.05
N TYR A 209 3.33 -4.24 12.74
CA TYR A 209 1.96 -4.42 12.24
C TYR A 209 1.35 -5.78 12.55
N ALA A 210 2.16 -6.79 12.90
CA ALA A 210 1.63 -8.05 13.41
C ALA A 210 0.75 -7.85 14.65
N SER A 211 1.08 -6.88 15.51
CA SER A 211 0.27 -6.56 16.70
C SER A 211 -1.11 -6.00 16.34
N LEU A 212 -1.32 -5.46 15.14
CA LEU A 212 -2.61 -4.94 14.69
C LEU A 212 -3.61 -6.05 14.34
N LEU A 213 -3.13 -7.27 14.09
CA LEU A 213 -3.98 -8.43 13.77
C LEU A 213 -4.83 -8.88 14.98
N GLN A 214 -4.57 -8.34 16.17
CA GLN A 214 -5.44 -8.53 17.33
C GLN A 214 -6.79 -7.80 17.16
N PHE A 215 -6.85 -6.76 16.32
CA PHE A 215 -8.09 -6.06 16.03
C PHE A 215 -8.93 -6.87 15.04
N PRO A 216 -10.25 -7.00 15.27
CA PRO A 216 -11.10 -7.76 14.36
C PRO A 216 -11.11 -7.12 12.98
N ARG A 217 -11.16 -7.96 11.94
CA ARG A 217 -11.25 -7.54 10.52
C ARG A 217 -10.00 -6.86 9.97
N VAL A 218 -8.91 -6.80 10.73
CA VAL A 218 -7.62 -6.30 10.24
C VAL A 218 -6.84 -7.41 9.54
N ALA A 219 -6.23 -7.09 8.41
CA ALA A 219 -5.24 -7.91 7.74
C ALA A 219 -4.02 -7.06 7.39
N TRP A 220 -2.84 -7.66 7.37
CA TRP A 220 -1.58 -7.01 7.05
C TRP A 220 -1.08 -7.49 5.68
N LEU A 221 -1.00 -6.56 4.73
CA LEU A 221 -0.32 -6.75 3.45
C LEU A 221 1.18 -6.50 3.66
N ARG A 222 1.88 -7.53 4.11
CA ARG A 222 3.32 -7.52 4.31
C ARG A 222 4.03 -7.40 2.98
N THR A 223 4.86 -6.38 2.82
CA THR A 223 5.72 -6.24 1.64
C THR A 223 7.18 -6.37 2.04
N HIS A 224 7.90 -7.28 1.39
CA HIS A 224 9.32 -7.44 1.68
C HIS A 224 10.15 -6.25 1.17
N GLU A 225 11.00 -5.70 2.05
CA GLU A 225 11.64 -4.39 1.91
C GLU A 225 12.56 -4.23 0.68
N PHE A 226 13.10 -5.29 0.09
CA PHE A 226 14.06 -5.15 -1.01
C PHE A 226 13.82 -6.13 -2.14
N ALA A 227 13.10 -5.63 -3.15
CA ALA A 227 13.09 -6.23 -4.46
C ALA A 227 14.48 -6.14 -5.10
N THR A 228 15.11 -7.27 -5.35
CA THR A 228 16.29 -7.38 -6.20
C THR A 228 15.94 -8.16 -7.46
N ARG A 229 16.79 -8.11 -8.48
CA ARG A 229 16.61 -8.94 -9.69
C ARG A 229 16.58 -10.46 -9.38
N ALA A 230 17.19 -10.87 -8.26
CA ALA A 230 17.21 -12.25 -7.77
C ALA A 230 16.08 -12.57 -6.77
N ARG A 231 15.49 -11.55 -6.13
CA ARG A 231 14.39 -11.68 -5.16
C ARG A 231 13.35 -10.59 -5.47
N PRO A 232 12.39 -10.84 -6.37
CA PRO A 232 11.39 -9.83 -6.74
C PRO A 232 10.57 -9.39 -5.53
N GLN A 233 9.93 -8.22 -5.62
CA GLN A 233 9.04 -7.75 -4.56
C GLN A 233 7.92 -8.78 -4.36
N GLN A 234 7.78 -9.28 -3.13
CA GLN A 234 6.72 -10.20 -2.75
C GLN A 234 5.79 -9.50 -1.76
N TRP A 235 4.51 -9.75 -1.92
CA TRP A 235 3.48 -9.35 -0.97
C TRP A 235 2.87 -10.60 -0.38
N GLU A 236 2.55 -10.51 0.90
CA GLU A 236 1.95 -11.58 1.65
C GLU A 236 0.79 -11.02 2.44
N LEU A 237 -0.36 -11.69 2.36
CA LEU A 237 -1.51 -11.34 3.16
C LEU A 237 -1.45 -12.12 4.48
N VAL A 238 -1.11 -11.42 5.55
CA VAL A 238 -1.08 -11.96 6.91
C VAL A 238 -2.41 -11.62 7.59
N THR A 239 -3.07 -12.64 8.12
CA THR A 239 -4.32 -12.57 8.89
C THR A 239 -4.04 -13.03 10.32
N SER A 240 -4.97 -12.79 11.25
CA SER A 240 -4.84 -13.31 12.62
C SER A 240 -4.66 -14.83 12.62
N GLU A 241 -5.40 -15.53 11.76
CA GLU A 241 -5.37 -16.98 11.62
C GLU A 241 -4.04 -17.48 11.02
N SER A 242 -3.57 -16.86 9.93
CA SER A 242 -2.30 -17.25 9.31
C SER A 242 -1.11 -16.92 10.22
N PHE A 243 -1.18 -15.79 10.95
CA PHE A 243 -0.19 -15.43 11.95
C PHE A 243 -0.15 -16.47 13.08
N LEU A 244 -1.30 -16.84 13.65
CA LEU A 244 -1.37 -17.86 14.70
C LEU A 244 -0.81 -19.19 14.22
N ALA A 245 -1.14 -19.62 12.99
CA ALA A 245 -0.66 -20.86 12.42
C ALA A 245 0.87 -20.88 12.23
N GLU A 246 1.46 -19.78 11.76
CA GLU A 246 2.91 -19.67 11.55
C GLU A 246 3.66 -19.45 12.88
N TRP A 247 3.14 -18.57 13.73
CA TRP A 247 3.85 -18.11 14.92
C TRP A 247 3.62 -18.97 16.16
N GLY A 248 2.48 -19.67 16.20
CA GLY A 248 2.05 -20.45 17.35
C GLY A 248 1.71 -19.60 18.58
N LEU A 249 1.53 -18.29 18.40
CA LEU A 249 1.07 -17.37 19.44
C LEU A 249 0.01 -16.42 18.84
N PRO A 250 -1.05 -16.09 19.60
CA PRO A 250 -2.04 -15.10 19.17
C PRO A 250 -1.43 -13.69 18.99
N PRO A 251 -1.89 -12.88 18.02
CA PRO A 251 -1.35 -11.53 17.77
C PRO A 251 -1.37 -10.60 18.99
N GLU A 252 -2.36 -10.75 19.88
CA GLU A 252 -2.48 -9.97 21.12
C GLU A 252 -1.27 -10.13 22.06
N TYR A 253 -0.54 -11.24 21.95
CA TYR A 253 0.67 -11.49 22.75
C TYR A 253 1.97 -11.19 22.00
N TYR A 254 1.90 -10.63 20.79
CA TYR A 254 3.08 -10.29 20.02
C TYR A 254 3.95 -9.25 20.74
N ALA A 255 3.32 -8.24 21.37
CA ALA A 255 4.03 -7.24 22.16
C ALA A 255 4.69 -7.83 23.41
N ASP A 256 4.07 -8.81 24.08
CA ASP A 256 4.68 -9.54 25.21
C ASP A 256 5.89 -10.36 24.74
N TYR A 257 5.78 -11.04 23.59
CA TYR A 257 6.90 -11.74 22.96
C TYR A 257 8.07 -10.80 22.68
N LEU A 258 7.81 -9.63 22.09
CA LEU A 258 8.81 -8.60 21.86
C LEU A 258 9.35 -8.00 23.17
N GLY A 259 8.56 -7.91 24.23
CA GLY A 259 9.02 -7.50 25.55
C GLY A 259 10.08 -8.45 26.13
N VAL A 260 9.92 -9.75 25.89
CA VAL A 260 10.92 -10.76 26.29
C VAL A 260 12.15 -10.72 25.37
N LEU A 261 11.95 -10.67 24.05
CA LEU A 261 13.04 -10.78 23.07
C LEU A 261 13.87 -9.50 22.94
N GLY A 262 13.22 -8.34 23.11
CA GLY A 262 13.71 -7.05 22.65
C GLY A 262 13.62 -6.90 21.13
N LYS A 263 14.00 -5.70 20.65
CA LYS A 263 14.10 -5.38 19.23
C LYS A 263 15.36 -4.55 19.00
N ALA A 264 16.38 -5.19 18.43
CA ALA A 264 17.71 -4.62 18.30
C ALA A 264 17.75 -3.41 17.35
N ASP A 265 16.98 -3.46 16.26
CA ASP A 265 16.86 -2.36 15.29
C ASP A 265 16.27 -1.10 15.95
N ASP A 266 15.38 -1.29 16.93
CA ASP A 266 14.79 -0.24 17.76
C ASP A 266 15.65 0.08 19.00
N GLY A 267 16.80 -0.55 19.17
CA GLY A 267 17.67 -0.37 20.32
C GLY A 267 17.03 -0.79 21.65
N VAL A 268 15.94 -1.57 21.63
CA VAL A 268 15.23 -2.03 22.82
C VAL A 268 15.80 -3.38 23.28
N PRO A 269 16.49 -3.46 24.43
CA PRO A 269 17.05 -4.71 24.91
C PRO A 269 15.95 -5.63 25.46
N GLY A 270 16.10 -6.94 25.20
CA GLY A 270 15.26 -7.98 25.78
C GLY A 270 15.87 -8.62 27.03
N MET A 271 15.21 -9.66 27.51
CA MET A 271 15.65 -10.47 28.64
C MET A 271 16.92 -11.24 28.30
N LYS A 272 17.98 -11.02 29.08
CA LYS A 272 19.27 -11.71 28.88
C LYS A 272 19.08 -13.21 29.05
N GLY A 273 19.58 -14.03 28.13
CA GLY A 273 19.49 -15.50 28.26
C GLY A 273 18.11 -16.10 27.94
N VAL A 274 17.20 -15.31 27.37
CA VAL A 274 15.94 -15.80 26.78
C VAL A 274 15.98 -15.53 25.28
N GLY A 275 16.11 -16.59 24.48
CA GLY A 275 16.12 -16.48 23.02
C GLY A 275 14.72 -16.55 22.42
N ALA A 276 14.59 -16.26 21.12
CA ALA A 276 13.30 -16.24 20.41
C ALA A 276 12.46 -17.52 20.60
N ARG A 277 13.10 -18.71 20.58
CA ARG A 277 12.41 -19.98 20.82
C ARG A 277 11.82 -20.06 22.23
N GLN A 278 12.59 -19.65 23.23
CA GLN A 278 12.14 -19.66 24.63
C GLN A 278 11.08 -18.59 24.88
N ALA A 279 11.24 -17.39 24.32
CA ALA A 279 10.26 -16.31 24.41
C ALA A 279 8.90 -16.74 23.84
N ARG A 280 8.87 -17.31 22.63
CA ARG A 280 7.62 -17.84 22.05
C ARG A 280 7.02 -18.96 22.90
N ALA A 281 7.85 -19.87 23.41
CA ALA A 281 7.36 -20.98 24.25
C ALA A 281 6.76 -20.50 25.58
N LEU A 282 7.38 -19.50 26.22
CA LEU A 282 6.85 -18.87 27.44
C LEU A 282 5.49 -18.23 27.18
N VAL A 283 5.41 -17.38 26.16
CA VAL A 283 4.18 -16.66 25.81
C VAL A 283 3.07 -17.62 25.38
N ARG A 284 3.39 -18.65 24.59
CA ARG A 284 2.42 -19.66 24.17
C ARG A 284 1.90 -20.48 25.35
N GLN A 285 2.74 -20.79 26.33
CA GLN A 285 2.36 -21.65 27.45
C GLN A 285 1.62 -20.89 28.55
N PHE A 286 2.03 -19.66 28.84
CA PHE A 286 1.56 -18.91 30.02
C PHE A 286 0.81 -17.63 29.68
N GLY A 287 0.82 -17.17 28.42
CA GLY A 287 0.17 -15.94 27.98
C GLY A 287 1.05 -14.69 28.18
N PRO A 288 0.49 -13.55 28.63
CA PRO A 288 1.19 -12.26 28.70
C PRO A 288 2.31 -12.25 29.75
N LEU A 289 3.11 -11.16 29.75
CA LEU A 289 4.27 -11.04 30.64
C LEU A 289 3.94 -11.35 32.10
N GLU A 290 2.86 -10.75 32.61
CA GLU A 290 2.39 -10.89 33.99
C GLU A 290 2.10 -12.35 34.35
N ALA A 291 1.35 -13.05 33.49
CA ALA A 291 0.93 -14.43 33.75
C ALA A 291 2.14 -15.39 33.77
N PHE A 292 3.13 -15.17 32.92
CA PHE A 292 4.34 -16.00 32.97
C PHE A 292 5.23 -15.67 34.19
N PHE A 293 5.26 -14.41 34.65
CA PHE A 293 6.00 -14.04 35.87
C PHE A 293 5.36 -14.71 37.09
N GLU A 294 4.02 -14.71 37.17
CA GLU A 294 3.30 -15.42 38.23
C GLU A 294 3.54 -16.94 38.17
N ALA A 295 3.59 -17.53 36.97
CA ALA A 295 3.95 -18.94 36.80
C ALA A 295 5.37 -19.25 37.30
N ALA A 296 6.31 -18.32 37.09
CA ALA A 296 7.67 -18.43 37.64
C ALA A 296 7.67 -18.39 39.17
N ASP A 297 6.86 -17.51 39.77
CA ASP A 297 6.74 -17.41 41.22
C ASP A 297 6.13 -18.68 41.84
N ARG A 298 5.27 -19.38 41.09
CA ARG A 298 4.74 -20.71 41.46
C ARG A 298 5.69 -21.87 41.16
N GLY A 299 6.85 -21.61 40.55
CA GLY A 299 7.84 -22.64 40.19
C GLY A 299 7.41 -23.53 39.02
N GLU A 300 6.57 -23.01 38.12
CA GLU A 300 5.99 -23.72 36.96
C GLU A 300 6.87 -23.66 35.70
N LEU A 301 8.00 -22.96 35.72
CA LEU A 301 8.95 -22.92 34.60
C LEU A 301 9.84 -24.17 34.47
N ARG A 302 9.47 -25.26 35.17
CA ARG A 302 10.16 -26.55 35.08
C ARG A 302 10.10 -27.06 33.64
N GLY A 303 11.25 -27.28 33.03
CA GLY A 303 11.39 -27.68 31.62
C GLY A 303 11.99 -26.60 30.71
N PHE A 304 12.01 -25.34 31.14
CA PHE A 304 12.80 -24.30 30.46
C PHE A 304 14.29 -24.40 30.85
N PRO A 305 15.24 -23.93 30.02
CA PRO A 305 16.65 -23.89 30.40
C PRO A 305 16.87 -23.12 31.71
N ARG A 306 17.79 -23.56 32.57
CA ARG A 306 18.06 -22.89 33.87
C ARG A 306 18.32 -21.40 33.72
N ARG A 307 19.05 -20.99 32.68
CA ARG A 307 19.32 -19.57 32.41
C ARG A 307 18.06 -18.78 32.10
N THR A 308 17.10 -19.39 31.39
CA THR A 308 15.79 -18.77 31.13
C THR A 308 14.98 -18.64 32.40
N GLN A 309 14.95 -19.67 33.24
CA GLN A 309 14.27 -19.62 34.55
C GLN A 309 14.85 -18.48 35.42
N GLN A 310 16.18 -18.45 35.58
CA GLN A 310 16.88 -17.39 36.33
C GLN A 310 16.57 -15.99 35.81
N SER A 311 16.54 -15.81 34.48
CA SER A 311 16.21 -14.51 33.89
C SER A 311 14.76 -14.11 34.12
N VAL A 312 13.83 -15.05 34.09
CA VAL A 312 12.41 -14.76 34.40
C VAL A 312 12.20 -14.50 35.88
N GLU A 313 12.95 -15.15 36.77
CA GLU A 313 12.90 -14.93 38.22
C GLU A 313 13.57 -13.61 38.64
N ASP A 314 14.53 -13.11 37.86
CA ASP A 314 15.25 -11.87 38.18
C ASP A 314 14.37 -10.62 38.04
N ALA A 315 14.18 -9.90 39.14
CA ALA A 315 13.31 -8.73 39.20
C ALA A 315 13.73 -7.58 38.26
N SER A 316 15.03 -7.46 37.96
CA SER A 316 15.52 -6.42 37.04
C SER A 316 15.18 -6.75 35.59
N GLN A 317 15.29 -8.03 35.20
CA GLN A 317 14.86 -8.53 33.89
C GLN A 317 13.34 -8.42 33.72
N ARG A 318 12.53 -8.72 34.75
CA ARG A 318 11.07 -8.52 34.71
C ARG A 318 10.70 -7.08 34.40
N ARG A 319 11.30 -6.12 35.13
CA ARG A 319 11.10 -4.68 34.89
C ARG A 319 11.53 -4.25 33.50
N ALA A 320 12.68 -4.75 33.03
CA ALA A 320 13.16 -4.46 31.68
C ALA A 320 12.21 -4.98 30.60
N ALA A 321 11.68 -6.19 30.75
CA ALA A 321 10.73 -6.78 29.82
C ALA A 321 9.40 -6.02 29.78
N LEU A 322 8.86 -5.62 30.93
CA LEU A 322 7.66 -4.78 31.01
C LEU A 322 7.88 -3.42 30.34
N ARG A 323 9.05 -2.80 30.54
CA ARG A 323 9.41 -1.55 29.84
C ARG A 323 9.54 -1.80 28.33
N ALA A 324 10.19 -2.87 27.90
CA ALA A 324 10.34 -3.23 26.50
C ALA A 324 8.98 -3.49 25.84
N ARG A 325 8.08 -4.23 26.47
CA ARG A 325 6.69 -4.39 25.99
C ARG A 325 6.00 -3.04 25.87
N ALA A 326 6.07 -2.20 26.90
CA ALA A 326 5.46 -0.88 26.85
C ALA A 326 6.00 -0.08 25.66
N LEU A 327 7.32 -0.07 25.46
CA LEU A 327 7.99 0.54 24.31
C LEU A 327 7.47 0.00 22.99
N LEU A 328 7.47 -1.32 22.80
CA LEU A 328 7.15 -2.00 21.55
C LEU A 328 5.65 -2.18 21.29
N SER A 329 4.79 -1.78 22.24
CA SER A 329 3.34 -1.73 22.01
C SER A 329 2.97 -0.48 21.22
N LEU A 330 2.20 -0.68 20.14
CA LEU A 330 1.60 0.40 19.37
C LEU A 330 0.48 1.07 20.16
N ARG A 331 0.43 2.40 20.13
CA ARG A 331 -0.61 3.18 20.81
C ARG A 331 -1.88 3.21 19.97
N SER A 332 -2.95 2.62 20.48
CA SER A 332 -4.27 2.59 19.84
C SER A 332 -5.23 3.67 20.34
N GLU A 333 -4.81 4.46 21.33
CA GLU A 333 -5.60 5.54 21.96
C GLU A 333 -4.93 6.91 21.71
N ALA A 334 -4.56 7.21 20.47
CA ALA A 334 -4.18 8.59 20.14
C ALA A 334 -5.42 9.50 20.24
N ASP A 335 -5.58 10.18 21.38
CA ASP A 335 -6.65 11.14 21.72
C ASP A 335 -6.88 12.27 20.68
N VAL A 336 -6.06 12.34 19.64
CA VAL A 336 -5.87 13.50 18.76
C VAL A 336 -6.39 13.27 17.34
N LEU A 337 -6.99 12.11 17.06
CA LEU A 337 -7.66 11.86 15.79
C LEU A 337 -9.12 12.33 15.64
N PRO A 338 -9.86 12.94 16.60
CA PRO A 338 -11.30 13.19 16.45
C PRO A 338 -11.72 13.88 15.14
N ASP A 339 -11.02 14.92 14.69
CA ASP A 339 -11.43 15.71 13.51
C ASP A 339 -11.06 15.07 12.17
N ALA A 340 -9.85 14.50 12.09
CA ALA A 340 -9.42 13.74 10.91
C ALA A 340 -10.27 12.46 10.78
N LEU A 341 -10.54 11.79 11.90
CA LEU A 341 -11.39 10.62 12.01
C LEU A 341 -12.86 10.92 11.73
N ALA A 342 -13.41 12.03 12.23
CA ALA A 342 -14.78 12.43 11.95
C ALA A 342 -14.95 12.65 10.44
N ARG A 343 -14.00 13.32 9.77
CA ARG A 343 -14.01 13.46 8.32
C ARG A 343 -13.89 12.12 7.60
N VAL A 344 -12.95 11.27 8.01
CA VAL A 344 -12.75 9.92 7.47
C VAL A 344 -14.00 9.04 7.61
N THR A 345 -14.64 9.06 8.77
CA THR A 345 -15.82 8.24 9.08
C THR A 345 -17.12 8.83 8.53
N GLU A 346 -17.26 10.15 8.43
CA GLU A 346 -18.38 10.84 7.79
C GLU A 346 -18.29 10.70 6.25
N ASP A 347 -17.11 10.86 5.66
CA ASP A 347 -16.86 10.61 4.23
C ASP A 347 -17.08 9.14 3.90
N TRP A 348 -16.61 8.21 4.73
CA TRP A 348 -16.89 6.79 4.53
C TRP A 348 -18.39 6.47 4.73
N ARG A 349 -19.07 6.98 5.77
CA ARG A 349 -20.51 6.71 6.00
C ARG A 349 -21.41 7.30 4.92
N SER A 350 -21.12 8.51 4.47
CA SER A 350 -21.83 9.16 3.36
C SER A 350 -21.60 8.43 2.03
N ARG A 351 -20.40 7.87 1.85
CA ARG A 351 -20.06 7.01 0.71
C ARG A 351 -20.50 5.56 0.87
N ASP A 352 -20.82 5.01 2.04
CA ASP A 352 -21.12 3.58 2.23
C ASP A 352 -22.63 3.25 2.06
N ARG A 353 -23.53 4.11 2.57
CA ARG A 353 -24.97 3.82 2.64
C ARG A 353 -25.71 3.76 1.28
N PRO A 354 -25.60 4.75 0.37
CA PRO A 354 -26.25 4.69 -0.95
C PRO A 354 -25.47 3.82 -1.95
N ARG A 355 -24.16 3.69 -1.73
CA ARG A 355 -23.18 3.11 -2.65
C ARG A 355 -23.13 1.59 -2.60
N ARG A 356 -23.15 0.94 -1.41
CA ARG A 356 -23.19 -0.54 -1.32
C ARG A 356 -24.46 -1.14 -1.94
N ALA A 357 -25.59 -0.43 -1.84
CA ALA A 357 -26.85 -0.87 -2.42
C ALA A 357 -26.93 -0.62 -3.94
N ALA A 358 -26.33 0.46 -4.45
CA ALA A 358 -26.34 0.79 -5.88
C ALA A 358 -25.16 0.15 -6.66
N GLU A 359 -23.95 0.05 -6.11
CA GLU A 359 -22.75 -0.40 -6.85
C GLU A 359 -22.69 -1.91 -7.07
N LEU A 360 -23.04 -2.75 -6.09
CA LEU A 360 -23.09 -4.20 -6.30
C LEU A 360 -24.15 -4.58 -7.35
N GLY A 361 -25.21 -3.77 -7.48
CA GLY A 361 -26.28 -3.96 -8.47
C GLY A 361 -26.04 -3.29 -9.83
N VAL A 362 -25.39 -2.12 -9.90
CA VAL A 362 -25.22 -1.32 -11.13
C VAL A 362 -23.87 -1.57 -11.80
N SER A 363 -22.77 -1.71 -11.04
CA SER A 363 -21.44 -1.98 -11.62
C SER A 363 -21.36 -3.38 -12.23
N SER A 364 -21.96 -4.39 -11.59
CA SER A 364 -22.02 -5.76 -12.16
C SER A 364 -22.91 -5.84 -13.41
N ARG A 365 -24.02 -5.08 -13.47
CA ARG A 365 -24.89 -5.02 -14.66
C ARG A 365 -24.26 -4.23 -15.80
N LEU A 366 -23.65 -3.09 -15.52
CA LEU A 366 -22.99 -2.26 -16.52
C LEU A 366 -21.82 -3.01 -17.14
N HIS A 367 -20.98 -3.63 -16.31
CA HIS A 367 -19.87 -4.46 -16.76
C HIS A 367 -20.34 -5.64 -17.62
N ALA A 368 -21.36 -6.39 -17.17
CA ALA A 368 -21.94 -7.48 -17.93
C ALA A 368 -22.55 -7.02 -19.27
N ASP A 369 -23.17 -5.84 -19.32
CA ASP A 369 -23.78 -5.28 -20.52
C ASP A 369 -22.73 -4.80 -21.54
N VAL A 370 -21.63 -4.20 -21.08
CA VAL A 370 -20.46 -3.88 -21.93
C VAL A 370 -19.83 -5.16 -22.48
N SER A 371 -19.62 -6.16 -21.64
CA SER A 371 -19.10 -7.48 -22.04
C SER A 371 -20.01 -8.14 -23.08
N ALA A 372 -21.33 -8.14 -22.86
CA ALA A 372 -22.31 -8.67 -23.81
C ALA A 372 -22.32 -7.89 -25.14
N ALA A 373 -22.15 -6.57 -25.11
CA ALA A 373 -22.06 -5.75 -26.32
C ALA A 373 -20.80 -6.08 -27.13
N LEU A 374 -19.64 -6.25 -26.47
CA LEU A 374 -18.39 -6.69 -27.11
C LEU A 374 -18.54 -8.09 -27.74
N ALA A 375 -19.14 -9.03 -27.01
CA ALA A 375 -19.43 -10.37 -27.53
C ALA A 375 -20.36 -10.33 -28.74
N GLY A 376 -21.42 -9.50 -28.69
CA GLY A 376 -22.34 -9.28 -29.80
C GLY A 376 -21.70 -8.64 -31.04
N MET A 377 -20.57 -7.94 -30.85
CA MET A 377 -19.72 -7.43 -31.93
C MET A 377 -18.71 -8.46 -32.46
N GLY A 378 -18.65 -9.66 -31.86
CA GLY A 378 -17.68 -10.70 -32.19
C GLY A 378 -16.27 -10.40 -31.69
N ILE A 379 -16.12 -9.59 -30.64
CA ILE A 379 -14.82 -9.26 -30.02
C ILE A 379 -14.58 -10.22 -28.86
N GLU A 380 -13.57 -11.08 -29.00
CA GLU A 380 -13.08 -11.92 -27.91
C GLU A 380 -12.44 -11.06 -26.83
N HIS A 381 -12.80 -11.34 -25.57
CA HIS A 381 -12.35 -10.59 -24.41
C HIS A 381 -12.42 -11.43 -23.15
N GLU A 382 -11.63 -11.04 -22.16
CA GLU A 382 -11.61 -11.62 -20.82
C GLU A 382 -12.16 -10.63 -19.81
N ASN A 383 -13.10 -11.06 -18.99
CA ASN A 383 -13.60 -10.29 -17.86
C ASN A 383 -12.62 -10.41 -16.68
N GLU A 384 -12.40 -9.30 -15.97
CA GLU A 384 -11.43 -9.22 -14.88
C GLU A 384 -10.03 -9.72 -15.30
N CYS A 385 -9.57 -9.28 -16.48
CA CYS A 385 -8.31 -9.71 -17.07
C CYS A 385 -7.13 -9.22 -16.22
N VAL A 386 -6.33 -10.17 -15.72
CA VAL A 386 -5.18 -9.88 -14.88
C VAL A 386 -3.95 -9.63 -15.76
N THR A 387 -3.38 -8.44 -15.66
CA THR A 387 -2.17 -8.05 -16.41
C THR A 387 -0.92 -8.73 -15.85
N GLU A 388 0.21 -8.64 -16.57
CA GLU A 388 1.47 -9.22 -16.12
C GLU A 388 1.98 -8.62 -14.80
N SER A 389 1.60 -7.38 -14.49
CA SER A 389 1.99 -6.69 -13.26
C SER A 389 1.09 -7.02 -12.05
N GLY A 390 0.00 -7.76 -12.29
CA GLY A 390 -1.03 -8.10 -11.32
C GLY A 390 -2.27 -7.20 -11.35
N LEU A 391 -2.27 -6.08 -12.07
CA LEU A 391 -3.44 -5.22 -12.16
C LEU A 391 -4.62 -5.95 -12.79
N VAL A 392 -5.84 -5.66 -12.34
CA VAL A 392 -7.06 -6.24 -12.93
C VAL A 392 -7.73 -5.18 -13.81
N ALA A 393 -7.67 -5.39 -15.11
CA ALA A 393 -8.49 -4.66 -16.07
C ALA A 393 -9.93 -5.17 -15.98
N ASP A 394 -10.92 -4.28 -16.04
CA ASP A 394 -12.32 -4.73 -15.96
C ASP A 394 -12.67 -5.66 -17.12
N ILE A 395 -12.27 -5.30 -18.34
CA ILE A 395 -12.34 -6.15 -19.52
C ILE A 395 -11.03 -6.03 -20.30
N GLY A 396 -10.35 -7.16 -20.52
CA GLY A 396 -9.15 -7.25 -21.35
C GLY A 396 -9.49 -7.75 -22.74
N VAL A 397 -9.08 -7.01 -23.78
CA VAL A 397 -9.12 -7.45 -25.17
C VAL A 397 -7.69 -7.70 -25.62
N LEU A 398 -7.36 -8.97 -25.82
CA LEU A 398 -6.03 -9.42 -26.20
C LEU A 398 -6.02 -9.84 -27.67
N THR A 399 -5.07 -9.32 -28.43
CA THR A 399 -4.77 -9.78 -29.79
C THR A 399 -3.28 -10.04 -29.92
N HIS A 400 -2.86 -10.69 -31.01
CA HIS A 400 -1.45 -11.01 -31.27
C HIS A 400 -0.50 -9.80 -31.24
N SER A 401 -1.00 -8.57 -31.36
CA SER A 401 -0.19 -7.35 -31.41
C SER A 401 -0.66 -6.22 -30.49
N HIS A 402 -1.79 -6.37 -29.79
CA HIS A 402 -2.36 -5.30 -28.96
C HIS A 402 -2.97 -5.84 -27.67
N LYS A 403 -2.73 -5.11 -26.59
CA LYS A 403 -3.41 -5.28 -25.30
C LYS A 403 -4.27 -4.05 -25.05
N LEU A 404 -5.57 -4.24 -24.92
CA LEU A 404 -6.51 -3.17 -24.63
C LEU A 404 -7.26 -3.50 -23.33
N ALA A 405 -7.20 -2.58 -22.38
CA ALA A 405 -7.97 -2.63 -21.14
C ALA A 405 -9.15 -1.68 -21.27
N ILE A 406 -10.35 -2.23 -21.27
CA ILE A 406 -11.60 -1.48 -21.24
C ILE A 406 -12.02 -1.39 -19.78
N GLU A 407 -12.10 -0.16 -19.28
CA GLU A 407 -12.36 0.18 -17.88
C GLU A 407 -13.75 0.80 -17.77
N VAL A 408 -14.65 0.11 -17.08
CA VAL A 408 -16.07 0.43 -17.02
C VAL A 408 -16.31 1.33 -15.82
N GLN A 409 -16.50 2.63 -16.08
CA GLN A 409 -16.48 3.64 -15.03
C GLN A 409 -17.84 3.91 -14.43
N GLY A 410 -18.07 3.39 -13.22
CA GLY A 410 -19.27 3.68 -12.44
C GLY A 410 -19.32 5.12 -11.91
N PRO A 411 -20.45 5.53 -11.30
CA PRO A 411 -20.62 6.89 -10.76
C PRO A 411 -19.52 7.37 -9.80
N THR A 412 -18.92 6.46 -9.05
CA THR A 412 -17.91 6.76 -8.04
C THR A 412 -16.50 6.94 -8.59
N HIS A 413 -16.33 6.76 -9.90
CA HIS A 413 -15.07 7.01 -10.60
C HIS A 413 -14.94 8.46 -11.06
N PHE A 414 -15.96 9.29 -10.80
CA PHE A 414 -16.03 10.68 -11.22
C PHE A 414 -16.20 11.64 -10.04
N GLU A 415 -15.66 12.84 -10.20
CA GLU A 415 -15.97 14.02 -9.39
C GLU A 415 -17.39 14.53 -9.70
N PRO A 416 -17.99 15.40 -8.87
CA PRO A 416 -19.33 15.96 -9.13
C PRO A 416 -19.48 16.66 -10.49
N ASP A 417 -18.37 17.15 -11.06
CA ASP A 417 -18.30 17.78 -12.38
C ASP A 417 -18.12 16.78 -13.55
N ARG A 418 -18.30 15.48 -13.28
CA ARG A 418 -18.15 14.36 -14.24
C ARG A 418 -16.75 14.16 -14.80
N ARG A 419 -15.71 14.75 -14.20
CA ARG A 419 -14.32 14.40 -14.53
C ARG A 419 -13.88 13.18 -13.75
N LEU A 420 -13.02 12.34 -14.33
CA LEU A 420 -12.47 11.19 -13.61
C LEU A 420 -11.75 11.63 -12.33
N ASN A 421 -12.01 10.93 -11.23
CA ASN A 421 -11.34 11.17 -9.96
C ASN A 421 -9.86 10.73 -10.02
N GLY A 422 -9.08 11.14 -9.01
CA GLY A 422 -7.65 10.84 -8.95
C GLY A 422 -7.35 9.33 -8.97
N MET A 423 -8.16 8.54 -8.27
CA MET A 423 -7.98 7.09 -8.14
C MET A 423 -8.10 6.37 -9.48
N THR A 424 -9.14 6.71 -10.24
CA THR A 424 -9.44 6.09 -11.54
C THR A 424 -8.39 6.45 -12.58
N LYS A 425 -7.97 7.72 -12.62
CA LYS A 425 -6.88 8.19 -13.49
C LYS A 425 -5.58 7.41 -13.25
N LYS A 426 -5.33 7.03 -12.01
CA LYS A 426 -4.13 6.27 -11.63
C LYS A 426 -4.18 4.81 -12.06
N LYS A 427 -5.30 4.12 -11.87
CA LYS A 427 -5.50 2.77 -12.43
C LYS A 427 -5.24 2.78 -13.94
N LEU A 428 -5.81 3.74 -14.66
CA LEU A 428 -5.61 3.92 -16.10
C LEU A 428 -4.15 4.20 -16.47
N HIS A 429 -3.44 5.01 -15.69
CA HIS A 429 -2.03 5.28 -15.93
C HIS A 429 -1.16 4.03 -15.70
N ALA A 430 -1.44 3.27 -14.65
CA ALA A 430 -0.70 2.07 -14.31
C ALA A 430 -0.87 0.98 -15.39
N LEU A 431 -2.09 0.78 -15.90
CA LEU A 431 -2.34 -0.11 -17.03
C LEU A 431 -1.57 0.33 -18.30
N ARG A 432 -1.56 1.63 -18.61
CA ARG A 432 -0.78 2.17 -19.74
C ARG A 432 0.70 1.91 -19.62
N ARG A 433 1.23 2.01 -18.41
CA ARG A 433 2.64 1.72 -18.13
C ARG A 433 2.98 0.24 -18.34
N ASP A 434 2.03 -0.66 -18.14
CA ASP A 434 2.18 -2.10 -18.44
C ASP A 434 2.05 -2.43 -19.95
N GLY A 435 2.02 -1.41 -20.81
CA GLY A 435 1.89 -1.57 -22.25
C GLY A 435 0.45 -1.84 -22.71
N TRP A 436 -0.55 -1.60 -21.86
CA TRP A 436 -1.95 -1.70 -22.24
C TRP A 436 -2.47 -0.36 -22.77
N HIS A 437 -3.15 -0.36 -23.91
CA HIS A 437 -4.02 0.75 -24.24
C HIS A 437 -5.20 0.75 -23.27
N THR A 438 -5.67 1.92 -22.84
CA THR A 438 -6.81 1.99 -21.92
C THR A 438 -7.94 2.79 -22.52
N LEU A 439 -9.09 2.15 -22.62
CA LEU A 439 -10.36 2.75 -23.01
C LEU A 439 -11.23 2.91 -21.76
N SER A 440 -11.57 4.14 -21.41
CA SER A 440 -12.40 4.45 -20.25
C SER A 440 -13.84 4.68 -20.70
N LEU A 441 -14.79 3.91 -20.18
CA LEU A 441 -16.21 3.99 -20.55
C LEU A 441 -17.06 4.59 -19.40
N PRO A 442 -17.49 5.86 -19.49
CA PRO A 442 -18.32 6.47 -18.45
C PRO A 442 -19.73 5.89 -18.38
N TYR A 443 -20.22 5.59 -17.18
CA TYR A 443 -21.58 5.08 -16.99
C TYR A 443 -22.65 6.03 -17.53
N PHE A 444 -22.45 7.35 -17.41
CA PHE A 444 -23.45 8.33 -17.84
C PHE A 444 -23.59 8.36 -19.37
N GLU A 445 -22.49 8.20 -20.11
CA GLU A 445 -22.56 8.07 -21.58
C GLU A 445 -23.14 6.72 -21.99
N TRP A 446 -22.78 5.64 -21.29
CA TRP A 446 -23.29 4.30 -21.60
C TRP A 446 -24.79 4.16 -21.34
N ASN A 447 -25.27 4.74 -20.25
CA ASN A 447 -26.67 4.64 -19.83
C ASN A 447 -27.61 5.48 -20.69
N GLU A 448 -27.11 6.49 -21.41
CA GLU A 448 -27.87 7.25 -22.41
C GLU A 448 -28.15 6.43 -23.69
N LEU A 449 -27.51 5.26 -23.86
CA LEU A 449 -27.70 4.39 -25.01
C LEU A 449 -28.80 3.36 -24.74
N GLU A 450 -29.93 3.49 -25.41
CA GLU A 450 -31.12 2.65 -25.16
C GLU A 450 -31.08 1.31 -25.91
N THR A 451 -30.45 1.27 -27.08
CA THR A 451 -30.47 0.11 -27.98
C THR A 451 -29.11 -0.60 -28.09
N LYS A 452 -29.13 -1.91 -28.38
CA LYS A 452 -27.92 -2.69 -28.66
C LYS A 452 -27.08 -2.11 -29.81
N GLN A 453 -27.74 -1.55 -30.83
CA GLN A 453 -27.07 -0.93 -31.98
C GLN A 453 -26.33 0.35 -31.59
N GLN A 454 -26.92 1.19 -30.72
CA GLN A 454 -26.27 2.40 -30.19
C GLN A 454 -25.04 2.04 -29.34
N LYS A 455 -25.16 1.06 -28.45
CA LYS A 455 -24.05 0.56 -27.62
C LYS A 455 -22.89 0.01 -28.47
N ALA A 456 -23.22 -0.81 -29.48
CA ALA A 456 -22.22 -1.32 -30.42
C ALA A 456 -21.56 -0.20 -31.25
N ALA A 457 -22.32 0.81 -31.68
CA ALA A 457 -21.77 1.95 -32.42
C ALA A 457 -20.83 2.80 -31.55
N TYR A 458 -21.20 3.03 -30.28
CA TYR A 458 -20.39 3.73 -29.30
C TYR A 458 -19.06 3.01 -29.05
N LEU A 459 -19.10 1.71 -28.74
CA LEU A 459 -17.88 0.89 -28.60
C LEU A 459 -17.04 0.91 -29.87
N LYS A 460 -17.65 0.78 -31.05
CA LYS A 460 -16.92 0.80 -32.32
C LYS A 460 -16.19 2.11 -32.58
N ARG A 461 -16.76 3.25 -32.16
CA ARG A 461 -16.10 4.57 -32.24
C ARG A 461 -14.96 4.64 -31.22
N ALA A 462 -15.25 4.30 -29.97
CA ALA A 462 -14.26 4.37 -28.89
C ALA A 462 -13.05 3.46 -29.16
N LEU A 463 -13.29 2.23 -29.63
CA LEU A 463 -12.25 1.29 -30.07
C LEU A 463 -11.46 1.77 -31.29
N LYS A 464 -12.05 2.58 -32.17
CA LYS A 464 -11.34 3.18 -33.33
C LYS A 464 -10.41 4.31 -32.90
N GLU A 465 -10.87 5.15 -31.97
CA GLU A 465 -10.10 6.26 -31.42
C GLU A 465 -8.93 5.76 -30.57
N ASP A 466 -9.13 4.69 -29.81
CA ASP A 466 -8.11 4.06 -28.93
C ASP A 466 -7.32 2.91 -29.60
N VAL A 467 -7.19 2.91 -30.94
CA VAL A 467 -6.21 2.11 -31.73
C VAL A 467 -6.63 0.69 -32.17
N TYR A 468 -7.75 0.10 -31.72
CA TYR A 468 -8.14 -1.28 -32.09
C TYR A 468 -8.32 -1.50 -33.62
N PHE A 469 -8.77 -0.48 -34.35
CA PHE A 469 -9.01 -0.56 -35.80
C PHE A 469 -8.06 0.28 -36.67
N ALA A 470 -7.18 1.08 -36.06
CA ALA A 470 -6.29 1.99 -36.80
C ALA A 470 -5.25 1.26 -37.68
N GLY A 471 -4.99 -0.02 -37.40
CA GLY A 471 -4.11 -0.89 -38.19
C GLY A 471 -4.79 -1.66 -39.34
N ARG A 472 -6.12 -1.66 -39.48
CA ARG A 472 -6.80 -2.31 -40.62
C ARG A 472 -6.78 -1.39 -41.85
N LYS A 473 -5.62 -1.24 -42.50
CA LYS A 473 -5.63 -0.96 -43.95
C LYS A 473 -6.41 -2.10 -44.59
N THR A 474 -7.43 -1.75 -45.36
CA THR A 474 -8.31 -2.64 -46.13
C THR A 474 -7.53 -3.80 -46.76
N GLN A 475 -7.52 -4.96 -46.11
CA GLN A 475 -7.16 -6.21 -46.77
C GLN A 475 -8.44 -6.78 -47.40
N PRO A 476 -8.37 -7.29 -48.64
CA PRO A 476 -9.56 -7.80 -49.33
C PRO A 476 -10.18 -8.94 -48.54
N ASN A 477 -11.51 -8.97 -48.52
CA ASN A 477 -12.34 -9.94 -47.82
C ASN A 477 -11.87 -11.40 -48.11
N LEU A 478 -11.29 -12.06 -47.10
CA LEU A 478 -10.77 -13.44 -47.17
C LEU A 478 -11.84 -14.45 -47.60
N ALA A 479 -13.11 -14.19 -47.33
CA ALA A 479 -14.23 -15.00 -47.81
C ALA A 479 -14.38 -14.96 -49.35
N LYS A 480 -14.01 -13.84 -49.98
CA LYS A 480 -14.03 -13.66 -51.45
C LYS A 480 -12.83 -14.33 -52.13
N GLN A 481 -11.69 -14.45 -51.43
CA GLN A 481 -10.53 -15.23 -51.90
C GLN A 481 -10.73 -16.73 -51.73
N LYS A 482 -11.41 -17.19 -50.67
CA LYS A 482 -11.72 -18.61 -50.46
C LYS A 482 -12.68 -19.14 -51.54
N ARG A 483 -13.76 -18.40 -51.84
CA ARG A 483 -14.66 -18.75 -52.96
C ARG A 483 -13.93 -18.80 -54.31
N ARG A 484 -13.05 -17.84 -54.61
CA ARG A 484 -12.26 -17.86 -55.85
C ARG A 484 -11.28 -19.02 -55.97
N ARG A 485 -10.76 -19.54 -54.84
CA ARG A 485 -9.89 -20.73 -54.83
C ARG A 485 -10.69 -22.03 -54.97
N GLU A 486 -11.89 -22.09 -54.39
CA GLU A 486 -12.78 -23.25 -54.52
C GLU A 486 -13.42 -23.34 -55.91
N THR A 487 -13.72 -22.22 -56.59
CA THR A 487 -14.20 -22.23 -58.00
C THR A 487 -13.09 -22.40 -59.03
N ALA A 488 -11.82 -22.33 -58.63
CA ALA A 488 -10.67 -22.63 -59.50
C ALA A 488 -10.13 -24.06 -59.29
N ALA A 489 -10.64 -24.77 -58.29
CA ALA A 489 -10.30 -26.15 -57.96
C ALA A 489 -11.43 -27.16 -58.31
N ALA A 490 -12.58 -26.67 -58.77
CA ALA A 490 -13.63 -27.40 -59.46
C ALA A 490 -13.59 -26.98 -60.93
#